data_AF-A0A6A1JNU5-F1
#
_entry.id   AF-A0A6A1JNU5-F1
#
_cell.length_a   1.000
_cell.length_b   1.000
_cell.length_c   1.000
_cell.angle_alpha   90.00
_cell.angle_beta   90.00
_cell.angle_gamma   90.00
#
_symmetry.space_group_name_H-M   'P 1'
#
loop_
_entity.id
_entity.type
_entity.pdbx_description
1 polymer ?
#
loop_
_entity_poly.entity_id
_entity_poly.type
_entity_poly.pdbx_seq_one_letter_code
_entity_poly.pdbx_strand_id
1 'polypeptide(L)'
;MKRSILFTFLALATCLWTGCNDDEELPAMSRTSLKSYGPTFCEVQSRLYLTGGSDIKRSGACWVLKSTKEYDEKALEFATVEDNVQELPINNPDLYRMRIESLQPDTVYYVRFFATNDEGTFYSYPVRVPTTKIYNDKVFVEMGKFMMGSAAGKVDEMPMHEVEFEHSFYISKNEITNAEYCEFLNENEVGADATVNGDQWINLEDPTCQLSHDGSKFVVKAGADQLPVVCVTWFGAQAFCEESGGNLPTESEWEFAANSGLLKMGTAYAGSATASEVGWFNESALHQGGMKKANGLGIFDMSGNVAEWCHDWYSDKAYEDAPEKDPQGPKSGSKKVVRGGAYNQAPVTITGRDAQQPTTASPYIGFRVVNKI
;
A
#
# COMPACT_ATOMS: atom_id res chain seq x y z
N MET A 1 -92.48 31.18 -7.01
CA MET A 1 -91.02 31.29 -7.11
C MET A 1 -90.48 31.88 -5.80
N LYS A 2 -90.12 31.03 -4.82
CA LYS A 2 -89.15 31.27 -3.73
C LYS A 2 -89.18 30.09 -2.76
N ARG A 3 -87.98 29.66 -2.38
CA ARG A 3 -87.60 28.50 -1.57
C ARG A 3 -87.97 28.68 -0.09
N SER A 4 -88.14 27.56 0.61
CA SER A 4 -87.41 27.28 1.86
C SER A 4 -87.47 25.80 2.22
N ILE A 5 -86.32 25.29 2.65
CA ILE A 5 -85.98 23.90 2.97
C ILE A 5 -86.14 23.72 4.49
N LEU A 6 -86.65 22.56 4.93
CA LEU A 6 -86.52 22.10 6.31
C LEU A 6 -85.89 20.70 6.34
N PHE A 7 -84.95 20.56 7.27
CA PHE A 7 -84.01 19.48 7.53
C PHE A 7 -84.63 18.12 7.86
N THR A 8 -83.96 17.04 7.47
CA THR A 8 -83.77 15.88 8.37
C THR A 8 -82.45 15.17 8.06
N PHE A 9 -81.63 15.01 9.10
CA PHE A 9 -80.38 14.26 9.12
C PHE A 9 -80.60 12.78 8.83
N LEU A 10 -79.75 12.17 8.00
CA LEU A 10 -79.50 10.73 8.09
C LEU A 10 -78.02 10.46 7.79
N ALA A 11 -77.40 9.74 8.71
CA ALA A 11 -76.01 9.35 8.72
C ALA A 11 -75.63 8.51 7.49
N LEU A 12 -74.51 8.84 6.86
CA LEU A 12 -73.74 7.88 6.06
C LEU A 12 -72.40 7.64 6.75
N ALA A 13 -72.31 6.47 7.38
CA ALA A 13 -71.04 5.77 7.51
C ALA A 13 -70.63 5.20 6.13
N THR A 14 -69.37 4.75 6.06
CA THR A 14 -68.68 4.03 4.97
C THR A 14 -68.04 4.87 3.88
N CYS A 15 -66.77 5.21 4.09
CA CYS A 15 -65.67 4.67 3.28
C CYS A 15 -64.37 4.88 4.07
N LEU A 16 -64.01 3.90 4.90
CA LEU A 16 -62.63 3.71 5.33
C LEU A 16 -61.83 3.40 4.07
N TRP A 17 -60.99 4.34 3.65
CA TRP A 17 -59.86 4.08 2.80
C TRP A 17 -58.86 3.23 3.61
N THR A 18 -59.09 1.92 3.66
CA THR A 18 -58.05 0.93 3.99
C THR A 18 -57.62 0.31 2.69
N GLY A 19 -56.39 0.61 2.27
CA GLY A 19 -55.81 0.06 1.05
C GLY A 19 -54.74 0.95 0.43
N CYS A 20 -53.78 1.44 1.23
CA CYS A 20 -52.42 1.56 0.75
C CYS A 20 -51.68 0.39 1.40
N ASN A 21 -51.14 -0.49 0.55
CA ASN A 21 -50.42 -1.70 0.94
C ASN A 21 -49.42 -1.41 2.06
N ASP A 22 -49.49 -2.18 3.14
CA ASP A 22 -48.27 -2.59 3.83
C ASP A 22 -47.58 -3.57 2.86
N ASP A 23 -46.84 -3.03 1.89
CA ASP A 23 -45.97 -3.87 1.07
C ASP A 23 -44.87 -4.36 2.02
N GLU A 24 -45.01 -5.63 2.43
CA GLU A 24 -43.96 -6.45 3.03
C GLU A 24 -42.77 -6.45 2.05
N GLU A 25 -41.86 -5.50 2.23
CA GLU A 25 -40.75 -5.27 1.32
C GLU A 25 -39.57 -6.21 1.64
N LEU A 26 -38.74 -6.51 0.64
CA LEU A 26 -37.43 -7.10 0.89
C LEU A 26 -36.50 -6.04 1.52
N PRO A 27 -35.47 -6.44 2.27
CA PRO A 27 -34.48 -5.49 2.75
C PRO A 27 -33.81 -4.80 1.56
N ALA A 28 -33.43 -3.53 1.66
CA ALA A 28 -32.81 -2.80 0.55
C ALA A 28 -31.42 -2.31 0.93
N MET A 29 -30.45 -2.55 0.04
CA MET A 29 -29.06 -2.15 0.24
C MET A 29 -28.52 -1.24 -0.88
N SER A 30 -27.54 -0.43 -0.52
CA SER A 30 -26.74 0.34 -1.47
C SER A 30 -26.03 -0.57 -2.46
N ARG A 31 -25.54 0.02 -3.54
CA ARG A 31 -24.49 -0.60 -4.35
C ARG A 31 -23.28 -0.92 -3.46
N THR A 32 -22.70 -2.10 -3.65
CA THR A 32 -21.46 -2.47 -2.96
C THR A 32 -20.31 -1.61 -3.47
N SER A 33 -19.47 -1.16 -2.55
CA SER A 33 -18.27 -0.38 -2.84
C SER A 33 -17.03 -1.15 -2.39
N LEU A 34 -16.01 -1.17 -3.24
CA LEU A 34 -14.68 -1.66 -2.91
C LEU A 34 -13.94 -0.59 -2.09
N LYS A 35 -13.30 -1.00 -0.99
CA LYS A 35 -12.56 -0.12 -0.07
C LYS A 35 -11.07 -0.30 -0.18
N SER A 36 -10.59 -1.54 -0.12
CA SER A 36 -9.19 -1.89 -0.38
C SER A 36 -9.15 -3.29 -0.97
N TYR A 37 -8.01 -3.64 -1.57
CA TYR A 37 -7.74 -5.00 -2.00
C TYR A 37 -6.24 -5.22 -2.10
N GLY A 38 -5.84 -6.47 -1.91
CA GLY A 38 -4.47 -6.91 -2.07
C GLY A 38 -4.39 -8.22 -2.83
N PRO A 39 -3.27 -8.95 -2.70
CA PRO A 39 -3.08 -10.19 -3.44
C PRO A 39 -4.02 -11.28 -2.97
N THR A 40 -4.35 -11.30 -1.68
CA THR A 40 -5.10 -12.37 -1.05
C THR A 40 -6.31 -11.89 -0.26
N PHE A 41 -6.70 -10.62 -0.40
CA PHE A 41 -7.84 -10.09 0.33
C PHE A 41 -8.54 -8.95 -0.41
N CYS A 42 -9.76 -8.64 0.01
CA CYS A 42 -10.41 -7.36 -0.30
C CYS A 42 -11.33 -6.90 0.83
N GLU A 43 -11.53 -5.59 0.94
CA GLU A 43 -12.53 -4.98 1.80
C GLU A 43 -13.64 -4.37 0.98
N VAL A 44 -14.88 -4.74 1.30
CA VAL A 44 -16.08 -4.22 0.64
C VAL A 44 -17.04 -3.64 1.67
N GLN A 45 -17.88 -2.70 1.22
CA GLN A 45 -18.85 -2.04 2.07
C GLN A 45 -20.18 -1.84 1.35
N SER A 46 -21.28 -2.00 2.08
CA SER A 46 -22.64 -1.68 1.65
C SER A 46 -23.42 -1.04 2.79
N ARG A 47 -24.49 -0.29 2.48
CA ARG A 47 -25.40 0.27 3.47
C ARG A 47 -26.79 -0.31 3.31
N LEU A 48 -27.40 -0.77 4.40
CA LEU A 48 -28.79 -1.17 4.49
C LEU A 48 -29.67 0.06 4.74
N TYR A 49 -30.74 0.28 3.97
CA TYR A 49 -31.63 1.44 4.13
C TYR A 49 -33.06 1.08 4.47
N LEU A 50 -33.50 -0.14 4.15
CA LEU A 50 -34.82 -0.65 4.47
C LEU A 50 -34.68 -2.07 4.98
N THR A 51 -35.37 -2.41 6.07
CA THR A 51 -35.45 -3.78 6.59
C THR A 51 -36.66 -4.53 6.05
N GLY A 52 -37.56 -3.84 5.35
CA GLY A 52 -38.70 -4.48 4.72
C GLY A 52 -39.84 -4.85 5.68
N GLY A 53 -40.08 -4.03 6.71
CA GLY A 53 -41.15 -4.24 7.68
C GLY A 53 -40.87 -5.27 8.78
N SER A 54 -39.92 -6.20 8.58
CA SER A 54 -39.47 -7.19 9.56
C SER A 54 -37.99 -7.05 9.93
N ASP A 55 -37.55 -7.72 11.00
CA ASP A 55 -36.16 -7.69 11.48
C ASP A 55 -35.22 -8.45 10.52
N ILE A 56 -33.98 -7.95 10.38
CA ILE A 56 -32.94 -8.66 9.63
C ILE A 56 -32.50 -9.90 10.40
N LYS A 57 -32.63 -11.06 9.76
CA LYS A 57 -32.26 -12.37 10.29
C LYS A 57 -30.83 -12.79 9.94
N ARG A 58 -30.35 -12.37 8.78
CA ARG A 58 -29.00 -12.68 8.28
C ARG A 58 -28.53 -11.58 7.33
N SER A 59 -27.25 -11.28 7.34
CA SER A 59 -26.60 -10.41 6.37
C SER A 59 -25.16 -10.86 6.18
N GLY A 60 -24.57 -10.50 5.03
CA GLY A 60 -23.21 -10.87 4.71
C GLY A 60 -22.82 -10.49 3.28
N ALA A 61 -21.73 -11.08 2.79
CA ALA A 61 -21.26 -10.91 1.42
C ALA A 61 -21.10 -12.27 0.73
N CYS A 62 -21.46 -12.33 -0.55
CA CYS A 62 -21.18 -13.46 -1.44
C CYS A 62 -20.23 -13.00 -2.54
N TRP A 63 -19.31 -13.88 -2.96
CA TRP A 63 -18.41 -13.59 -4.06
C TRP A 63 -18.29 -14.77 -5.02
N VAL A 64 -17.94 -14.46 -6.26
CA VAL A 64 -17.71 -15.46 -7.30
C VAL A 64 -16.41 -15.15 -8.04
N LEU A 65 -15.65 -16.21 -8.29
CA LEU A 65 -14.47 -16.22 -9.14
C LEU A 65 -14.88 -16.10 -10.60
N LYS A 66 -14.30 -15.17 -11.36
CA LYS A 66 -14.43 -15.17 -12.82
C LYS A 66 -13.06 -15.05 -13.47
N SER A 67 -12.68 -16.08 -14.22
CA SER A 67 -11.34 -16.21 -14.80
C SER A 67 -11.07 -15.33 -16.03
N THR A 68 -11.98 -14.46 -16.49
CA THR A 68 -11.74 -13.69 -17.73
C THR A 68 -12.29 -12.27 -17.73
N LYS A 69 -11.61 -11.44 -18.55
CA LYS A 69 -11.67 -9.97 -18.67
C LYS A 69 -13.02 -9.35 -19.06
N GLU A 70 -14.05 -10.13 -19.36
CA GLU A 70 -15.32 -9.60 -19.87
C GLU A 70 -16.46 -9.64 -18.83
N TYR A 71 -17.03 -8.45 -18.62
CA TYR A 71 -18.20 -8.22 -17.78
C TYR A 71 -19.45 -8.71 -18.51
N ASP A 72 -20.15 -9.68 -17.92
CA ASP A 72 -21.52 -10.02 -18.26
C ASP A 72 -22.27 -10.23 -16.94
N GLU A 73 -23.09 -9.24 -16.59
CA GLU A 73 -23.88 -9.20 -15.36
C GLU A 73 -24.99 -10.27 -15.31
N LYS A 74 -25.43 -10.77 -16.47
CA LYS A 74 -26.51 -11.75 -16.57
C LYS A 74 -26.01 -13.18 -16.37
N ALA A 75 -24.70 -13.40 -16.45
CA ALA A 75 -24.06 -14.72 -16.34
C ALA A 75 -23.39 -14.97 -14.98
N LEU A 76 -23.49 -14.04 -14.01
CA LEU A 76 -22.89 -14.20 -12.68
C LEU A 76 -23.76 -15.09 -11.79
N GLU A 77 -23.40 -16.36 -11.68
CA GLU A 77 -23.94 -17.26 -10.66
C GLU A 77 -23.09 -17.17 -9.38
N PHE A 78 -23.63 -16.56 -8.33
CA PHE A 78 -22.97 -16.50 -7.04
C PHE A 78 -23.20 -17.81 -6.30
N ALA A 79 -22.15 -18.61 -6.14
CA ALA A 79 -22.17 -19.69 -5.18
C ALA A 79 -22.34 -19.07 -3.77
N THR A 80 -23.24 -19.60 -2.95
CA THR A 80 -23.56 -19.12 -1.60
C THR A 80 -22.44 -19.43 -0.58
N VAL A 81 -21.18 -19.31 -0.98
CA VAL A 81 -20.02 -19.73 -0.18
C VAL A 81 -19.54 -18.58 0.71
N GLU A 82 -19.55 -18.85 2.01
CA GLU A 82 -19.08 -17.99 3.11
C GLU A 82 -17.77 -18.56 3.69
N ASP A 83 -16.70 -18.63 2.91
CA ASP A 83 -15.43 -19.17 3.43
C ASP A 83 -14.40 -18.04 3.48
N ASN A 84 -14.18 -17.49 4.69
CA ASN A 84 -13.21 -16.44 5.05
C ASN A 84 -13.70 -14.99 4.96
N VAL A 85 -14.78 -14.66 5.67
CA VAL A 85 -15.23 -13.28 5.86
C VAL A 85 -15.06 -12.84 7.31
N GLN A 86 -14.43 -11.68 7.50
CA GLN A 86 -14.37 -10.99 8.78
C GLN A 86 -15.25 -9.73 8.72
N GLU A 87 -16.18 -9.60 9.67
CA GLU A 87 -16.89 -8.34 9.88
C GLU A 87 -15.95 -7.29 10.47
N LEU A 88 -15.95 -6.09 9.87
CA LEU A 88 -15.15 -4.97 10.36
C LEU A 88 -16.01 -4.05 11.23
N PRO A 89 -15.50 -3.59 12.39
CA PRO A 89 -16.25 -2.71 13.27
C PRO A 89 -16.56 -1.37 12.58
N ILE A 90 -17.84 -0.99 12.56
CA ILE A 90 -18.29 0.33 12.10
C ILE A 90 -19.27 0.91 13.12
N ASN A 91 -19.06 2.18 13.49
CA ASN A 91 -19.98 2.96 14.33
C ASN A 91 -21.22 3.46 13.55
N ASN A 92 -21.84 2.59 12.76
CA ASN A 92 -23.08 2.88 12.05
C ASN A 92 -23.84 1.56 11.82
N PRO A 93 -25.01 1.37 12.45
CA PRO A 93 -25.75 0.09 12.41
C PRO A 93 -26.26 -0.27 11.01
N ASP A 94 -26.36 0.73 10.12
CA ASP A 94 -26.82 0.53 8.75
C ASP A 94 -25.66 0.21 7.80
N LEU A 95 -24.40 0.37 8.23
CA LEU A 95 -23.23 0.20 7.38
C LEU A 95 -22.53 -1.12 7.66
N TYR A 96 -22.51 -1.97 6.65
CA TYR A 96 -21.86 -3.28 6.69
C TYR A 96 -20.52 -3.19 5.96
N ARG A 97 -19.44 -3.63 6.62
CA ARG A 97 -18.12 -3.77 6.02
C ARG A 97 -17.57 -5.14 6.34
N MET A 98 -17.00 -5.75 5.31
CA MET A 98 -16.46 -7.09 5.38
C MET A 98 -15.11 -7.14 4.69
N ARG A 99 -14.16 -7.84 5.33
CA ARG A 99 -12.90 -8.25 4.72
C ARG A 99 -13.03 -9.70 4.28
N ILE A 100 -12.77 -9.96 3.01
CA ILE A 100 -12.70 -11.32 2.44
C ILE A 100 -11.22 -11.66 2.33
N GLU A 101 -10.81 -12.78 2.89
CA GLU A 101 -9.41 -13.24 2.92
C GLU A 101 -9.20 -14.50 2.09
N SER A 102 -7.93 -14.93 1.98
CA SER A 102 -7.53 -16.12 1.23
C SER A 102 -7.96 -16.13 -0.24
N LEU A 103 -8.09 -14.95 -0.85
CA LEU A 103 -8.33 -14.83 -2.29
C LEU A 103 -7.10 -15.31 -3.08
N GLN A 104 -7.34 -15.86 -4.27
CA GLN A 104 -6.25 -16.14 -5.22
C GLN A 104 -5.67 -14.83 -5.77
N PRO A 105 -4.34 -14.67 -5.81
CA PRO A 105 -3.67 -13.55 -6.48
C PRO A 105 -3.93 -13.49 -7.98
N ASP A 106 -3.71 -12.31 -8.58
CA ASP A 106 -3.83 -12.05 -10.03
C ASP A 106 -5.15 -12.54 -10.64
N THR A 107 -6.24 -12.31 -9.92
CA THR A 107 -7.55 -12.92 -10.18
C THR A 107 -8.67 -11.89 -10.03
N VAL A 108 -9.70 -11.99 -10.86
CA VAL A 108 -10.87 -11.11 -10.74
C VAL A 108 -12.01 -11.81 -10.00
N TYR A 109 -12.49 -11.14 -8.96
CA TYR A 109 -13.69 -11.51 -8.21
C TYR A 109 -14.80 -10.49 -8.45
N TYR A 110 -16.03 -10.95 -8.27
CA TYR A 110 -17.19 -10.09 -8.12
C TYR A 110 -17.80 -10.34 -6.76
N VAL A 111 -18.04 -9.27 -5.99
CA VAL A 111 -18.50 -9.34 -4.61
C VAL A 111 -19.78 -8.54 -4.47
N ARG A 112 -20.81 -9.11 -3.84
CA ARG A 112 -22.05 -8.41 -3.48
C ARG A 112 -22.45 -8.73 -2.05
N PHE A 113 -23.23 -7.85 -1.43
CA PHE A 113 -23.85 -8.10 -0.14
C PHE A 113 -25.19 -8.79 -0.31
N PHE A 114 -25.64 -9.48 0.74
CA PHE A 114 -27.02 -9.91 0.90
C PHE A 114 -27.57 -9.55 2.28
N ALA A 115 -28.89 -9.40 2.38
CA ALA A 115 -29.62 -9.26 3.64
C ALA A 115 -30.93 -10.07 3.54
N THR A 116 -31.31 -10.72 4.62
CA THR A 116 -32.48 -11.59 4.71
C THR A 116 -33.37 -11.17 5.86
N ASN A 117 -34.66 -10.96 5.60
CA ASN A 117 -35.71 -10.74 6.60
C ASN A 117 -36.75 -11.88 6.52
N ASP A 118 -37.95 -11.69 7.08
CA ASP A 118 -39.04 -12.67 6.98
C ASP A 118 -39.56 -12.86 5.54
N GLU A 119 -39.47 -11.82 4.72
CA GLU A 119 -40.02 -11.78 3.35
C GLU A 119 -39.09 -12.38 2.30
N GLY A 120 -37.78 -12.38 2.58
CA GLY A 120 -36.80 -13.03 1.72
C GLY A 120 -35.44 -12.38 1.76
N THR A 121 -34.66 -12.61 0.70
CA THR A 121 -33.27 -12.15 0.60
C THR A 121 -33.11 -11.15 -0.54
N PHE A 122 -32.53 -9.99 -0.23
CA PHE A 122 -32.08 -9.02 -1.21
C PHE A 122 -30.58 -9.10 -1.40
N TYR A 123 -30.14 -8.87 -2.65
CA TYR A 123 -28.73 -8.83 -3.02
C TYR A 123 -28.40 -7.45 -3.59
N SER A 124 -27.29 -6.85 -3.14
CA SER A 124 -26.81 -5.62 -3.74
C SER A 124 -26.22 -5.87 -5.14
N TYR A 125 -26.02 -4.78 -5.89
CA TYR A 125 -25.22 -4.81 -7.11
C TYR A 125 -23.76 -5.18 -6.79
N PRO A 126 -23.16 -6.12 -7.54
CA PRO A 126 -21.80 -6.54 -7.28
C PRO A 126 -20.78 -5.45 -7.63
N VAL A 127 -19.64 -5.51 -6.95
CA VAL A 127 -18.44 -4.75 -7.27
C VAL A 127 -17.36 -5.69 -7.82
N ARG A 128 -16.61 -5.20 -8.81
CA ARG A 128 -15.44 -5.91 -9.36
C ARG A 128 -14.25 -5.71 -8.42
N VAL A 129 -13.56 -6.80 -8.10
CA VAL A 129 -12.38 -6.83 -7.22
C VAL A 129 -11.23 -7.53 -7.95
N PRO A 130 -10.23 -6.79 -8.47
CA PRO A 130 -9.06 -7.38 -9.10
C PRO A 130 -7.97 -7.64 -8.05
N THR A 131 -7.76 -8.87 -7.59
CA THR A 131 -6.61 -9.15 -6.72
C THR A 131 -5.30 -8.93 -7.47
N THR A 132 -4.28 -8.57 -6.72
CA THR A 132 -2.98 -8.17 -7.27
C THR A 132 -2.05 -9.38 -7.39
N LYS A 133 -1.05 -9.29 -8.27
CA LYS A 133 -0.05 -10.36 -8.45
C LYS A 133 0.93 -10.39 -7.29
N ILE A 134 1.27 -11.58 -6.76
CA ILE A 134 2.37 -11.74 -5.81
C ILE A 134 3.70 -11.78 -6.56
N TYR A 135 4.68 -11.04 -6.05
CA TYR A 135 6.07 -11.09 -6.48
C TYR A 135 6.90 -11.69 -5.34
N ASN A 136 7.74 -12.68 -5.63
CA ASN A 136 8.51 -13.39 -4.58
C ASN A 136 9.53 -12.49 -3.87
N ASP A 137 9.98 -11.46 -4.57
CA ASP A 137 11.00 -10.48 -4.22
C ASP A 137 10.42 -9.14 -3.72
N LYS A 138 9.09 -8.96 -3.75
CA LYS A 138 8.43 -7.74 -3.28
C LYS A 138 7.33 -8.03 -2.28
N VAL A 139 7.09 -7.06 -1.41
CA VAL A 139 6.11 -7.12 -0.33
C VAL A 139 4.98 -6.15 -0.65
N PHE A 140 3.74 -6.63 -0.53
CA PHE A 140 2.54 -5.79 -0.66
C PHE A 140 2.37 -4.94 0.60
N VAL A 141 2.22 -3.63 0.42
CA VAL A 141 1.92 -2.66 1.48
C VAL A 141 0.51 -2.12 1.23
N GLU A 142 -0.42 -2.47 2.12
CA GLU A 142 -1.81 -2.01 2.06
C GLU A 142 -1.89 -0.50 2.31
N MET A 143 -2.59 0.21 1.43
CA MET A 143 -2.87 1.64 1.58
C MET A 143 -3.57 1.94 2.91
N GLY A 144 -3.37 3.14 3.45
CA GLY A 144 -4.08 3.59 4.63
C GLY A 144 -3.33 4.69 5.37
N LYS A 145 -3.66 4.84 6.65
CA LYS A 145 -3.20 5.96 7.47
C LYS A 145 -2.19 5.57 8.53
N PHE A 146 -1.11 6.34 8.64
CA PHE A 146 -0.11 6.21 9.69
C PHE A 146 0.39 7.56 10.18
N MET A 147 1.00 7.56 11.36
CA MET A 147 1.71 8.73 11.88
C MET A 147 3.16 8.67 11.40
N MET A 148 3.55 9.65 10.60
CA MET A 148 4.91 9.81 10.09
C MET A 148 5.71 10.76 10.98
N GLY A 149 7.00 10.49 11.15
CA GLY A 149 7.93 11.28 11.94
C GLY A 149 7.86 10.98 13.44
N SER A 150 8.40 11.90 14.24
CA SER A 150 8.57 11.74 15.68
C SER A 150 8.05 12.94 16.44
N ALA A 151 7.52 12.72 17.65
CA ALA A 151 7.09 13.79 18.54
C ALA A 151 8.25 14.41 19.35
N ALA A 152 9.38 13.71 19.44
CA ALA A 152 10.54 14.09 20.26
C ALA A 152 11.87 13.72 19.59
N GLY A 153 11.87 13.56 18.26
CA GLY A 153 13.04 13.24 17.46
C GLY A 153 13.92 14.47 17.19
N LYS A 154 14.78 14.35 16.18
CA LYS A 154 15.53 15.51 15.66
C LYS A 154 14.58 16.51 15.02
N VAL A 155 15.07 17.74 14.81
CA VAL A 155 14.28 18.83 14.23
C VAL A 155 13.66 18.44 12.89
N ASP A 156 14.41 17.77 12.04
CA ASP A 156 13.97 17.30 10.73
C ASP A 156 13.06 16.07 10.80
N GLU A 157 12.96 15.40 11.94
CA GLU A 157 12.01 14.29 12.17
C GLU A 157 10.67 14.78 12.72
N MET A 158 10.54 16.08 13.02
CA MET A 158 9.37 16.71 13.61
C MET A 158 8.65 17.63 12.60
N PRO A 159 7.34 17.90 12.79
CA PRO A 159 6.45 17.25 13.75
C PRO A 159 6.00 15.86 13.29
N MET A 160 5.57 15.03 14.24
CA MET A 160 4.78 13.85 13.93
C MET A 160 3.43 14.28 13.33
N HIS A 161 3.07 13.75 12.17
CA HIS A 161 1.87 14.14 11.42
C HIS A 161 1.20 12.92 10.76
N GLU A 162 -0.09 13.01 10.44
CA GLU A 162 -0.81 11.93 9.77
C GLU A 162 -0.52 11.96 8.27
N VAL A 163 -0.26 10.78 7.71
CA VAL A 163 -0.15 10.55 6.27
C VAL A 163 -1.15 9.47 5.86
N GLU A 164 -1.87 9.72 4.77
CA GLU A 164 -2.81 8.83 4.10
C GLU A 164 -2.25 8.43 2.74
N PHE A 165 -2.13 7.12 2.50
CA PHE A 165 -1.89 6.59 1.17
C PHE A 165 -3.22 6.29 0.47
N GLU A 166 -3.43 6.88 -0.71
CA GLU A 166 -4.63 6.60 -1.51
C GLU A 166 -4.47 5.36 -2.41
N HIS A 167 -3.26 4.80 -2.44
CA HIS A 167 -2.89 3.66 -3.27
C HIS A 167 -2.06 2.65 -2.47
N SER A 168 -2.26 1.36 -2.75
CA SER A 168 -1.37 0.31 -2.24
C SER A 168 -0.16 0.20 -3.16
N PHE A 169 0.94 -0.33 -2.66
CA PHE A 169 2.16 -0.50 -3.44
C PHE A 169 2.89 -1.78 -3.08
N TYR A 170 3.76 -2.23 -3.99
CA TYR A 170 4.78 -3.21 -3.72
C TYR A 170 6.09 -2.50 -3.40
N ILE A 171 6.88 -3.06 -2.49
CA ILE A 171 8.24 -2.61 -2.20
C ILE A 171 9.19 -3.80 -2.19
N SER A 172 10.41 -3.66 -2.69
CA SER A 172 11.40 -4.76 -2.65
C SER A 172 11.63 -5.23 -1.22
N LYS A 173 11.68 -6.56 -1.07
CA LYS A 173 11.86 -7.25 0.20
C LYS A 173 13.22 -6.94 0.84
N ASN A 174 14.25 -6.85 0.01
CA ASN A 174 15.62 -6.45 0.35
C ASN A 174 16.03 -5.26 -0.52
N GLU A 175 17.20 -4.69 -0.21
CA GLU A 175 17.90 -3.73 -1.06
C GLU A 175 18.34 -4.38 -2.39
N ILE A 176 18.45 -3.57 -3.44
CA ILE A 176 18.89 -4.06 -4.76
C ILE A 176 20.35 -4.53 -4.69
N THR A 177 20.62 -5.70 -5.26
CA THR A 177 21.92 -6.36 -5.21
C THR A 177 22.87 -5.90 -6.32
N ASN A 178 24.16 -6.17 -6.13
CA ASN A 178 25.17 -5.95 -7.18
C ASN A 178 24.88 -6.74 -8.45
N ALA A 179 24.37 -7.97 -8.33
CA ALA A 179 24.02 -8.79 -9.49
C ALA A 179 22.90 -8.16 -10.33
N GLU A 180 21.81 -7.74 -9.68
CA GLU A 180 20.69 -7.08 -10.35
C GLU A 180 21.11 -5.77 -11.03
N TYR A 181 21.87 -4.92 -10.31
CA TYR A 181 22.32 -3.65 -10.88
C TYR A 181 23.31 -3.84 -12.04
N CYS A 182 24.19 -4.84 -11.95
CA CYS A 182 25.13 -5.18 -13.03
C CYS A 182 24.41 -5.68 -14.28
N GLU A 183 23.37 -6.50 -14.12
CA GLU A 183 22.51 -6.94 -15.23
C GLU A 183 21.85 -5.72 -15.89
N PHE A 184 21.22 -4.85 -15.10
CA PHE A 184 20.62 -3.60 -15.59
C PHE A 184 21.59 -2.75 -16.43
N LEU A 185 22.81 -2.52 -15.94
CA LEU A 185 23.82 -1.73 -16.68
C LEU A 185 24.18 -2.39 -18.02
N ASN A 186 24.28 -3.72 -18.06
CA ASN A 186 24.62 -4.47 -19.25
C ASN A 186 23.47 -4.52 -20.26
N GLU A 187 22.23 -4.74 -19.81
CA GLU A 187 21.03 -4.77 -20.67
C GLU A 187 20.76 -3.42 -21.33
N ASN A 188 21.11 -2.32 -20.64
CA ASN A 188 20.97 -0.96 -21.14
C ASN A 188 22.19 -0.47 -21.94
N GLU A 189 23.18 -1.35 -22.18
CA GLU A 189 24.40 -1.02 -22.92
C GLU A 189 25.10 0.26 -22.42
N VAL A 190 25.12 0.45 -21.08
CA VAL A 190 25.70 1.64 -20.46
C VAL A 190 27.21 1.73 -20.76
N GLY A 191 27.72 2.93 -21.02
CA GLY A 191 29.14 3.16 -21.27
C GLY A 191 30.03 2.75 -20.09
N ALA A 192 31.29 2.38 -20.35
CA ALA A 192 32.21 1.86 -19.33
C ALA A 192 32.53 2.83 -18.18
N ASP A 193 32.28 4.13 -18.36
CA ASP A 193 32.38 5.17 -17.32
C ASP A 193 31.09 5.31 -16.48
N ALA A 194 30.11 4.45 -16.74
CA ALA A 194 28.80 4.42 -16.10
C ALA A 194 28.07 5.78 -16.10
N THR A 195 28.27 6.59 -17.15
CA THR A 195 27.67 7.91 -17.27
C THR A 195 26.67 7.95 -18.41
N VAL A 196 25.45 8.42 -18.12
CA VAL A 196 24.37 8.54 -19.11
C VAL A 196 23.85 9.98 -19.08
N ASN A 197 23.83 10.63 -20.24
CA ASN A 197 23.40 12.03 -20.39
C ASN A 197 24.15 13.04 -19.49
N GLY A 198 25.39 12.72 -19.10
CA GLY A 198 26.22 13.56 -18.23
C GLY A 198 26.06 13.26 -16.73
N ASP A 199 25.13 12.39 -16.35
CA ASP A 199 24.97 11.94 -14.97
C ASP A 199 25.65 10.58 -14.76
N GLN A 200 26.61 10.53 -13.83
CA GLN A 200 27.22 9.27 -13.41
C GLN A 200 26.19 8.46 -12.62
N TRP A 201 25.97 7.21 -12.99
CA TRP A 201 25.02 6.30 -12.34
C TRP A 201 25.64 5.53 -11.18
N ILE A 202 26.88 5.07 -11.36
CA ILE A 202 27.67 4.40 -10.33
C ILE A 202 29.13 4.81 -10.41
N ASN A 203 29.77 5.06 -9.27
CA ASN A 203 31.20 5.36 -9.23
C ASN A 203 32.04 4.08 -9.12
N LEU A 204 32.52 3.58 -10.25
CA LEU A 204 33.38 2.40 -10.31
C LEU A 204 34.80 2.61 -9.75
N GLU A 205 35.24 3.86 -9.60
CA GLU A 205 36.58 4.19 -9.10
C GLU A 205 36.65 4.13 -7.56
N ASP A 206 35.50 4.12 -6.89
CA ASP A 206 35.46 3.96 -5.44
C ASP A 206 35.92 2.53 -5.07
N PRO A 207 36.92 2.36 -4.16
CA PRO A 207 37.41 1.05 -3.77
C PRO A 207 36.34 0.15 -3.13
N THR A 208 35.25 0.71 -2.59
CA THR A 208 34.14 -0.08 -2.02
C THR A 208 33.12 -0.52 -3.06
N CYS A 209 33.13 0.06 -4.27
CA CYS A 209 32.24 -0.35 -5.36
C CYS A 209 32.51 -1.82 -5.70
N GLN A 210 31.47 -2.64 -5.75
CA GLN A 210 31.60 -4.08 -6.01
C GLN A 210 31.42 -4.46 -7.48
N LEU A 211 31.25 -3.46 -8.35
CA LEU A 211 31.23 -3.63 -9.80
C LEU A 211 32.55 -3.15 -10.40
N SER A 212 32.86 -3.66 -11.58
CA SER A 212 33.95 -3.19 -12.43
C SER A 212 33.58 -3.42 -13.89
N HIS A 213 34.31 -2.82 -14.82
CA HIS A 213 34.13 -3.04 -16.25
C HIS A 213 35.35 -3.77 -16.82
N ASP A 214 35.17 -4.92 -17.47
CA ASP A 214 36.29 -5.79 -17.94
C ASP A 214 36.83 -5.40 -19.32
N GLY A 215 36.27 -4.34 -19.91
CA GLY A 215 36.55 -3.86 -21.26
C GLY A 215 35.49 -4.28 -22.28
N SER A 216 34.63 -5.25 -21.93
CA SER A 216 33.49 -5.68 -22.73
C SER A 216 32.15 -5.42 -22.04
N LYS A 217 32.08 -5.63 -20.72
CA LYS A 217 30.85 -5.50 -19.95
C LYS A 217 31.13 -5.20 -18.49
N PHE A 218 30.08 -4.85 -17.76
CA PHE A 218 30.12 -4.80 -16.30
C PHE A 218 30.17 -6.21 -15.71
N VAL A 219 30.97 -6.37 -14.67
CA VAL A 219 31.14 -7.62 -13.91
C VAL A 219 31.11 -7.33 -12.42
N VAL A 220 30.45 -8.22 -11.67
CA VAL A 220 30.45 -8.18 -10.20
C VAL A 220 31.75 -8.80 -9.69
N LYS A 221 32.37 -8.17 -8.69
CA LYS A 221 33.55 -8.72 -8.01
C LYS A 221 33.20 -10.03 -7.31
N ALA A 222 34.11 -11.00 -7.35
CA ALA A 222 33.85 -12.36 -6.87
C ALA A 222 33.32 -12.37 -5.42
N GLY A 223 32.14 -12.98 -5.23
CA GLY A 223 31.50 -13.13 -3.92
C GLY A 223 30.66 -11.93 -3.46
N ALA A 224 30.49 -10.91 -4.30
CA ALA A 224 29.69 -9.72 -3.97
C ALA A 224 28.28 -9.71 -4.61
N ASP A 225 27.91 -10.77 -5.33
CA ASP A 225 26.68 -10.87 -6.13
C ASP A 225 25.41 -10.56 -5.32
N GLN A 226 25.35 -11.03 -4.07
CA GLN A 226 24.19 -10.89 -3.18
C GLN A 226 24.33 -9.74 -2.17
N LEU A 227 25.44 -8.98 -2.23
CA LEU A 227 25.57 -7.77 -1.42
C LEU A 227 24.73 -6.65 -2.05
N PRO A 228 24.18 -5.73 -1.24
CA PRO A 228 23.50 -4.56 -1.77
C PRO A 228 24.46 -3.74 -2.64
N VAL A 229 23.93 -3.18 -3.72
CA VAL A 229 24.68 -2.24 -4.54
C VAL A 229 24.87 -0.93 -3.78
N VAL A 230 26.11 -0.43 -3.78
CA VAL A 230 26.52 0.86 -3.20
C VAL A 230 27.35 1.62 -4.22
N CYS A 231 27.76 2.84 -3.89
CA CYS A 231 28.41 3.78 -4.81
C CYS A 231 27.50 4.19 -5.98
N VAL A 232 26.19 3.99 -5.83
CA VAL A 232 25.17 4.42 -6.79
C VAL A 232 24.70 5.83 -6.47
N THR A 233 24.60 6.66 -7.50
CA THR A 233 24.00 7.99 -7.37
C THR A 233 22.47 7.87 -7.33
N TRP A 234 21.80 8.95 -6.95
CA TRP A 234 20.33 9.00 -7.01
C TRP A 234 19.82 8.79 -8.44
N PHE A 235 20.54 9.31 -9.44
CA PHE A 235 20.18 9.15 -10.86
C PHE A 235 20.29 7.70 -11.31
N GLY A 236 21.38 7.01 -10.95
CA GLY A 236 21.56 5.60 -11.27
C GLY A 236 20.53 4.70 -10.57
N ALA A 237 20.15 5.03 -9.33
CA ALA A 237 19.12 4.32 -8.59
C ALA A 237 17.72 4.54 -9.20
N GLN A 238 17.37 5.79 -9.53
CA GLN A 238 16.09 6.12 -10.17
C GLN A 238 15.95 5.46 -11.55
N ALA A 239 17.01 5.47 -12.37
CA ALA A 239 16.99 4.83 -13.69
C ALA A 239 16.71 3.32 -13.60
N PHE A 240 17.33 2.62 -12.65
CA PHE A 240 17.03 1.21 -12.38
C PHE A 240 15.56 1.01 -12.01
N CYS A 241 15.05 1.84 -11.09
CA CYS A 241 13.66 1.73 -10.66
C CYS A 241 12.69 1.91 -11.83
N GLU A 242 12.90 2.90 -12.69
CA GLU A 242 12.07 3.17 -13.86
C GLU A 242 12.07 1.99 -14.85
N GLU A 243 13.25 1.42 -15.15
CA GLU A 243 13.39 0.26 -16.04
C GLU A 243 12.66 -0.97 -15.47
N SER A 244 12.68 -1.14 -14.15
CA SER A 244 11.93 -2.22 -13.47
C SER A 244 10.40 -1.97 -13.39
N GLY A 245 9.89 -0.91 -14.04
CA GLY A 245 8.49 -0.51 -14.03
C GLY A 245 8.03 0.10 -12.69
N GLY A 246 8.97 0.62 -11.91
CA GLY A 246 8.77 1.16 -10.56
C GLY A 246 9.36 2.57 -10.39
N ASN A 247 9.56 2.96 -9.14
CA ASN A 247 10.24 4.20 -8.74
C ASN A 247 11.08 3.95 -7.48
N LEU A 248 11.95 4.91 -7.14
CA LEU A 248 12.43 4.99 -5.76
C LEU A 248 11.23 5.24 -4.82
N PRO A 249 11.24 4.69 -3.60
CA PRO A 249 10.20 4.97 -2.62
C PRO A 249 10.15 6.46 -2.33
N THR A 250 8.96 7.01 -2.14
CA THR A 250 8.89 8.27 -1.40
C THR A 250 9.37 8.05 0.02
N GLU A 251 9.82 9.12 0.68
CA GLU A 251 10.22 9.05 2.08
C GLU A 251 9.08 8.50 2.97
N SER A 252 7.85 8.90 2.66
CA SER A 252 6.65 8.44 3.34
C SER A 252 6.36 6.96 3.08
N GLU A 253 6.44 6.48 1.83
CA GLU A 253 6.29 5.06 1.48
C GLU A 253 7.33 4.22 2.22
N TRP A 254 8.59 4.70 2.27
CA TRP A 254 9.67 4.04 2.98
C TRP A 254 9.39 3.94 4.49
N GLU A 255 9.01 5.03 5.14
CA GLU A 255 8.74 5.03 6.59
C GLU A 255 7.52 4.17 6.94
N PHE A 256 6.47 4.23 6.11
CA PHE A 256 5.28 3.41 6.30
C PHE A 256 5.60 1.92 6.19
N ALA A 257 6.37 1.54 5.18
CA ALA A 257 6.84 0.18 5.00
C ALA A 257 7.74 -0.26 6.18
N ALA A 258 8.69 0.57 6.60
CA ALA A 258 9.58 0.30 7.74
C ALA A 258 8.81 0.10 9.05
N ASN A 259 7.73 0.88 9.27
CA ASN A 259 6.83 0.77 10.41
C ASN A 259 5.81 -0.40 10.30
N SER A 260 6.03 -1.33 9.36
CA SER A 260 5.17 -2.50 9.10
C SER A 260 3.77 -2.15 8.61
N GLY A 261 3.59 -1.02 7.93
CA GLY A 261 2.33 -0.61 7.34
C GLY A 261 1.19 -0.54 8.38
N LEU A 262 0.05 -1.14 8.04
CA LEU A 262 -1.12 -1.18 8.93
C LEU A 262 -0.99 -2.13 10.12
N LEU A 263 0.04 -2.98 10.18
CA LEU A 263 0.28 -3.84 11.34
C LEU A 263 0.75 -3.04 12.57
N LYS A 264 1.25 -1.82 12.37
CA LYS A 264 1.55 -0.82 13.42
C LYS A 264 2.27 -1.41 14.64
N MET A 265 3.40 -2.09 14.40
CA MET A 265 4.18 -2.71 15.48
C MET A 265 4.73 -1.69 16.50
N GLY A 266 4.89 -0.42 16.10
CA GLY A 266 5.26 0.67 17.01
C GLY A 266 6.66 0.52 17.61
N THR A 267 7.59 -0.07 16.86
CA THR A 267 8.97 -0.32 17.31
C THR A 267 9.92 0.77 16.85
N ALA A 268 11.02 0.99 17.59
CA ALA A 268 12.01 2.01 17.23
C ALA A 268 12.80 1.69 15.95
N TYR A 269 13.02 0.40 15.68
CA TYR A 269 13.68 -0.13 14.49
C TYR A 269 12.70 -1.05 13.74
N ALA A 270 12.90 -1.24 12.44
CA ALA A 270 11.95 -1.95 11.59
C ALA A 270 11.78 -3.43 12.00
N GLY A 271 10.75 -3.73 12.81
CA GLY A 271 10.46 -5.08 13.31
C GLY A 271 10.92 -5.42 14.73
N SER A 272 11.63 -4.51 15.41
CA SER A 272 12.09 -4.73 16.81
C SER A 272 12.40 -3.44 17.55
N ALA A 273 12.26 -3.46 18.88
CA ALA A 273 12.81 -2.43 19.76
C ALA A 273 14.34 -2.56 19.92
N THR A 274 14.93 -3.68 19.50
CA THR A 274 16.37 -3.98 19.60
C THR A 274 17.00 -3.98 18.21
N ALA A 275 17.83 -2.97 17.92
CA ALA A 275 18.43 -2.77 16.60
C ALA A 275 19.17 -4.01 16.05
N SER A 276 19.93 -4.71 16.90
CA SER A 276 20.79 -5.84 16.47
C SER A 276 20.02 -7.08 16.01
N GLU A 277 18.71 -7.14 16.26
CA GLU A 277 17.83 -8.18 15.74
C GLU A 277 17.47 -7.96 14.27
N VAL A 278 17.43 -6.69 13.83
CA VAL A 278 16.81 -6.28 12.55
C VAL A 278 17.77 -5.55 11.60
N GLY A 279 18.97 -5.18 12.05
CA GLY A 279 19.92 -4.47 11.21
C GLY A 279 21.38 -4.73 11.56
N TRP A 280 22.24 -4.31 10.64
CA TRP A 280 23.70 -4.29 10.76
C TRP A 280 24.18 -2.86 10.94
N PHE A 281 25.01 -2.61 11.95
CA PHE A 281 25.51 -1.28 12.34
C PHE A 281 26.79 -1.44 13.18
N ASN A 282 27.64 -0.43 13.21
CA ASN A 282 29.00 -0.51 13.77
C ASN A 282 29.85 -1.70 13.28
N GLU A 283 29.61 -2.15 12.05
CA GLU A 283 30.30 -3.23 11.36
C GLU A 283 31.38 -2.70 10.41
N SER A 284 32.32 -3.55 10.01
CA SER A 284 33.39 -3.20 9.07
C SER A 284 33.05 -3.48 7.60
N ALA A 285 31.96 -4.21 7.31
CA ALA A 285 31.58 -4.60 5.96
C ALA A 285 30.06 -4.67 5.78
N LEU A 286 29.63 -4.61 4.52
CA LEU A 286 28.26 -4.88 4.09
C LEU A 286 27.91 -6.36 4.29
N HIS A 287 26.63 -6.61 4.50
CA HIS A 287 26.08 -7.95 4.60
C HIS A 287 25.09 -8.21 3.46
N GLN A 288 24.96 -9.49 3.10
CA GLN A 288 23.86 -9.92 2.23
C GLN A 288 22.52 -9.54 2.88
N GLY A 289 21.61 -8.99 2.09
CA GLY A 289 20.27 -8.63 2.56
C GLY A 289 19.46 -9.86 2.97
N GLY A 290 18.56 -9.69 3.92
CA GLY A 290 17.66 -10.74 4.39
C GLY A 290 18.23 -11.66 5.47
N MET A 291 19.39 -11.32 6.04
CA MET A 291 20.10 -12.17 7.02
C MET A 291 19.73 -11.87 8.49
N LYS A 292 18.95 -10.81 8.73
CA LYS A 292 18.40 -10.42 10.03
C LYS A 292 16.89 -10.67 10.08
N LYS A 293 16.25 -10.32 11.20
CA LYS A 293 14.79 -10.43 11.32
C LYS A 293 14.12 -9.35 10.45
N ALA A 294 13.11 -9.74 9.67
CA ALA A 294 12.25 -8.81 8.97
C ALA A 294 11.31 -8.03 9.90
N ASN A 295 10.75 -6.95 9.37
CA ASN A 295 9.62 -6.26 9.98
C ASN A 295 8.31 -7.07 9.84
N GLY A 296 7.20 -6.53 10.35
CA GLY A 296 5.90 -7.22 10.36
C GLY A 296 5.36 -7.57 8.97
N LEU A 297 5.81 -6.88 7.91
CA LEU A 297 5.43 -7.16 6.53
C LEU A 297 6.37 -8.15 5.83
N GLY A 298 7.48 -8.54 6.46
CA GLY A 298 8.49 -9.40 5.86
C GLY A 298 9.55 -8.65 5.05
N ILE A 299 9.73 -7.35 5.30
CA ILE A 299 10.76 -6.51 4.68
C ILE A 299 12.00 -6.47 5.58
N PHE A 300 13.19 -6.62 5.00
CA PHE A 300 14.45 -6.73 5.73
C PHE A 300 15.28 -5.46 5.63
N ASP A 301 16.20 -5.33 6.60
CA ASP A 301 17.33 -4.39 6.60
C ASP A 301 16.94 -2.90 6.47
N MET A 302 15.70 -2.52 6.80
CA MET A 302 15.26 -1.11 6.84
C MET A 302 15.78 -0.34 8.07
N SER A 303 16.83 -0.81 8.75
CA SER A 303 17.42 -0.19 9.95
C SER A 303 18.91 -0.52 10.09
N GLY A 304 19.66 -0.35 9.00
CA GLY A 304 21.10 -0.62 8.92
C GLY A 304 21.47 -1.23 7.58
N ASN A 305 22.63 -1.89 7.52
CA ASN A 305 23.23 -2.44 6.30
C ASN A 305 23.61 -1.34 5.28
N VAL A 306 22.67 -0.85 4.47
CA VAL A 306 22.88 0.33 3.63
C VAL A 306 21.82 1.37 3.91
N ALA A 307 22.23 2.63 3.86
CA ALA A 307 21.26 3.70 3.79
C ALA A 307 20.64 3.73 2.39
N GLU A 308 19.42 4.22 2.25
CA GLU A 308 18.63 4.04 1.03
C GLU A 308 18.16 5.36 0.45
N TRP A 309 18.40 5.57 -0.84
CA TRP A 309 17.84 6.68 -1.59
C TRP A 309 16.31 6.66 -1.59
N CYS A 310 15.71 7.82 -1.34
CA CYS A 310 14.29 8.07 -1.57
C CYS A 310 14.10 9.07 -2.74
N HIS A 311 12.91 9.08 -3.32
CA HIS A 311 12.55 9.97 -4.42
C HIS A 311 12.59 11.46 -4.01
N ASP A 312 12.21 11.77 -2.77
CA ASP A 312 11.96 13.11 -2.25
C ASP A 312 13.20 14.02 -2.27
N TRP A 313 12.98 15.29 -2.57
CA TRP A 313 13.94 16.34 -2.20
C TRP A 313 13.92 16.53 -0.68
N TYR A 314 15.08 16.70 -0.07
CA TYR A 314 15.18 16.91 1.36
C TYR A 314 14.90 18.37 1.75
N SER A 315 14.16 18.54 2.84
CA SER A 315 14.01 19.78 3.60
C SER A 315 13.84 19.43 5.08
N ASP A 316 14.47 20.21 5.96
CA ASP A 316 14.32 20.10 7.41
C ASP A 316 12.91 20.51 7.89
N LYS A 317 12.17 21.23 7.05
CA LYS A 317 10.77 21.64 7.28
C LYS A 317 9.75 20.84 6.49
N ALA A 318 10.16 19.77 5.81
CA ALA A 318 9.28 19.01 4.93
C ALA A 318 8.00 18.54 5.61
N TYR A 319 8.06 18.21 6.91
CA TYR A 319 6.93 17.68 7.68
C TYR A 319 5.95 18.76 8.18
N GLU A 320 6.37 20.03 8.28
CA GLU A 320 5.50 21.13 8.73
C GLU A 320 4.41 21.43 7.70
N ASP A 321 4.77 21.35 6.42
CA ASP A 321 3.92 21.71 5.28
C ASP A 321 3.51 20.48 4.44
N ALA A 322 3.74 19.27 4.94
CA ALA A 322 3.45 18.04 4.21
C ALA A 322 1.93 17.91 3.94
N PRO A 323 1.51 17.62 2.69
CA PRO A 323 0.13 17.24 2.45
C PRO A 323 -0.18 15.91 3.15
N GLU A 324 -1.39 15.78 3.68
CA GLU A 324 -1.85 14.54 4.32
C GLU A 324 -1.83 13.36 3.33
N LYS A 325 -2.16 13.60 2.07
CA LYS A 325 -2.32 12.54 1.06
C LYS A 325 -1.08 12.39 0.20
N ASP A 326 -0.54 11.17 0.17
CA ASP A 326 0.59 10.74 -0.66
C ASP A 326 1.73 11.79 -0.76
N PRO A 327 2.32 12.26 0.36
CA PRO A 327 3.35 13.29 0.34
C PRO A 327 4.57 12.84 -0.47
N GLN A 328 5.04 13.73 -1.35
CA GLN A 328 6.16 13.54 -2.30
C GLN A 328 7.38 14.42 -1.97
N GLY A 329 7.35 15.09 -0.81
CA GLY A 329 8.33 16.08 -0.41
C GLY A 329 8.24 17.39 -1.19
N PRO A 330 9.17 18.34 -0.94
CA PRO A 330 9.34 19.56 -1.71
C PRO A 330 9.51 19.31 -3.22
N LYS A 331 9.00 20.23 -4.04
CA LYS A 331 9.09 20.15 -5.51
C LYS A 331 10.52 20.27 -6.05
N SER A 332 11.43 20.88 -5.27
CA SER A 332 12.84 21.06 -5.62
C SER A 332 13.70 21.14 -4.36
N GLY A 333 15.00 20.89 -4.52
CA GLY A 333 15.99 20.96 -3.45
C GLY A 333 17.39 20.78 -4.00
N SER A 334 18.39 20.80 -3.11
CA SER A 334 19.79 20.53 -3.45
C SER A 334 20.24 19.13 -3.04
N LYS A 335 19.45 18.43 -2.23
CA LYS A 335 19.76 17.10 -1.72
C LYS A 335 18.53 16.21 -1.77
N LYS A 336 18.74 14.92 -1.99
CA LYS A 336 17.70 13.89 -1.93
C LYS A 336 17.71 13.22 -0.56
N VAL A 337 16.54 12.78 -0.13
CA VAL A 337 16.36 12.08 1.16
C VAL A 337 17.06 10.72 1.12
N VAL A 338 17.66 10.36 2.25
CA VAL A 338 18.30 9.06 2.51
C VAL A 338 17.78 8.52 3.85
N ARG A 339 17.48 7.21 3.92
CA ARG A 339 16.83 6.57 5.08
C ARG A 339 17.57 5.32 5.55
N GLY A 340 17.22 4.80 6.73
CA GLY A 340 17.65 3.48 7.23
C GLY A 340 19.00 3.43 7.97
N GLY A 341 19.95 4.30 7.62
CA GLY A 341 21.31 4.26 8.18
C GLY A 341 22.13 3.08 7.63
N ALA A 342 23.44 3.08 7.88
CA ALA A 342 24.36 2.13 7.26
C ALA A 342 25.13 1.26 8.25
N TYR A 343 25.71 0.16 7.73
CA TYR A 343 26.49 -0.83 8.49
C TYR A 343 27.63 -0.23 9.30
N ASN A 344 28.25 0.86 8.84
CA ASN A 344 29.42 1.47 9.50
C ASN A 344 29.05 2.64 10.44
N GLN A 345 27.76 2.80 10.75
CA GLN A 345 27.25 3.87 11.60
C GLN A 345 26.65 3.33 12.89
N ALA A 346 26.34 4.22 13.84
CA ALA A 346 25.47 3.89 14.97
C ALA A 346 24.05 3.55 14.45
N PRO A 347 23.28 2.71 15.18
CA PRO A 347 21.95 2.33 14.74
C PRO A 347 21.02 3.56 14.64
N VAL A 348 20.22 3.59 13.58
CA VAL A 348 19.27 4.69 13.29
C VAL A 348 17.84 4.16 13.42
N THR A 349 16.95 4.95 14.00
CA THR A 349 15.52 4.60 14.14
C THR A 349 14.79 4.70 12.80
N ILE A 350 13.58 4.14 12.73
CA ILE A 350 12.70 4.25 11.56
C ILE A 350 12.48 5.71 11.12
N THR A 351 12.42 6.63 12.08
CA THR A 351 12.21 8.07 11.83
C THR A 351 13.47 8.81 11.39
N GLY A 352 14.66 8.22 11.52
CA GLY A 352 15.92 8.91 11.30
C GLY A 352 16.15 9.29 9.84
N ARG A 353 16.37 10.58 9.58
CA ARG A 353 16.56 11.15 8.24
C ARG A 353 18.02 11.51 8.00
N ASP A 354 18.46 11.38 6.75
CA ASP A 354 19.69 11.96 6.23
C ASP A 354 19.45 12.48 4.80
N ALA A 355 20.40 13.20 4.23
CA ALA A 355 20.32 13.71 2.87
C ALA A 355 21.67 13.96 2.21
N GLN A 356 21.75 13.59 0.94
CA GLN A 356 22.96 13.72 0.12
C GLN A 356 22.65 14.40 -1.22
N GLN A 357 23.67 14.99 -1.85
CA GLN A 357 23.55 15.52 -3.21
C GLN A 357 23.18 14.35 -4.15
N PRO A 358 22.28 14.54 -5.12
CA PRO A 358 21.84 13.44 -6.00
C PRO A 358 22.99 12.83 -6.80
N THR A 359 24.07 13.58 -7.05
CA THR A 359 25.30 13.12 -7.71
C THR A 359 26.26 12.35 -6.80
N THR A 360 25.96 12.23 -5.49
CA THR A 360 26.85 11.55 -4.54
C THR A 360 26.76 10.04 -4.75
N ALA A 361 27.90 9.42 -5.04
CA ALA A 361 28.05 7.97 -5.07
C ALA A 361 28.68 7.49 -3.75
N SER A 362 27.87 7.33 -2.70
CA SER A 362 28.38 6.99 -1.36
C SER A 362 28.72 5.50 -1.21
N PRO A 363 29.79 5.12 -0.49
CA PRO A 363 30.17 3.73 -0.24
C PRO A 363 29.18 2.94 0.64
N TYR A 364 28.14 3.59 1.16
CA TYR A 364 27.15 2.99 2.07
C TYR A 364 25.71 3.38 1.76
N ILE A 365 25.44 3.96 0.58
CA ILE A 365 24.09 4.27 0.12
C ILE A 365 23.74 3.37 -1.06
N GLY A 366 22.68 2.60 -0.90
CA GLY A 366 22.01 1.82 -1.93
C GLY A 366 20.57 2.29 -2.11
N PHE A 367 19.68 1.38 -2.48
CA PHE A 367 18.26 1.69 -2.66
C PHE A 367 17.40 0.41 -2.75
N ARG A 368 16.08 0.61 -2.74
CA ARG A 368 15.07 -0.40 -3.07
C ARG A 368 14.02 0.19 -4.01
N VAL A 369 13.21 -0.67 -4.61
CA VAL A 369 12.20 -0.28 -5.62
C VAL A 369 10.80 -0.31 -5.02
N VAL A 370 9.93 0.61 -5.44
CA VAL A 370 8.48 0.53 -5.25
C VAL A 370 7.72 0.43 -6.58
N ASN A 371 6.58 -0.26 -6.58
CA ASN A 371 5.64 -0.31 -7.70
C ASN A 371 4.21 -0.04 -7.20
N LYS A 372 3.59 1.03 -7.68
CA LYS A 372 2.20 1.37 -7.36
C LYS A 372 1.21 0.44 -8.06
N ILE A 373 0.02 0.27 -7.49
CA ILE A 373 -1.03 -0.66 -7.94
C ILE A 373 -2.20 0.08 -8.57
#